data_AF-A0A931LCE7-F1
#
_entry.id   AF-A0A931LCE7-F1
#
_cell.length_a   1.000
_cell.length_b   1.000
_cell.length_c   1.000
_cell.angle_alpha   90.00
_cell.angle_beta   90.00
_cell.angle_gamma   90.00
#
_symmetry.space_group_name_H-M   'P 1'
#
loop_
_entity.id
_entity.type
_entity.pdbx_description
1 polymer ?
#
loop_
_entity_poly.entity_id
_entity_poly.type
_entity_poly.pdbx_seq_one_letter_code
_entity_poly.pdbx_strand_id
1 'polypeptide(L)'
;MLTCYRQRRRIGAWLDGALDDRGAAATAAHVSGCSRCTADAEALRRMKSLLTEMPAPAEPDWAGFWPGVVRGIQDARTPRGEPQRAAWLRPRWAYGGALAAALLVSLTVWQLVPSSVAPESPVIVRSADTGDPNATVMVYSSAERDLTVVWVMGLE
;
A
#
# COMPACT_ATOMS: atom_id res chain seq x y z
N MET A 1 26.81 9.52 -7.07
CA MET A 1 26.93 9.20 -5.62
C MET A 1 26.47 7.78 -5.27
N LEU A 2 25.27 7.35 -5.67
CA LEU A 2 24.75 5.99 -5.36
C LEU A 2 25.63 4.84 -5.88
N THR A 3 26.19 4.99 -7.08
CA THR A 3 27.14 4.03 -7.66
C THR A 3 28.38 3.89 -6.80
N CYS A 4 28.99 5.01 -6.39
CA CYS A 4 30.14 5.02 -5.48
C CYS A 4 29.82 4.36 -4.15
N TYR A 5 28.67 4.69 -3.52
CA TYR A 5 28.24 4.04 -2.29
C TYR A 5 28.10 2.52 -2.44
N ARG A 6 27.46 2.06 -3.52
CA ARG A 6 27.27 0.63 -3.80
C ARG A 6 28.59 -0.09 -4.04
N GLN A 7 29.50 0.52 -4.81
CA GLN A 7 30.78 -0.09 -5.14
C GLN A 7 31.71 -0.11 -3.93
N ARG A 8 31.73 0.95 -3.13
CA ARG A 8 32.50 1.04 -1.89
C ARG A 8 32.16 -0.08 -0.90
N ARG A 9 30.87 -0.45 -0.78
CA ARG A 9 30.43 -1.62 0.02
C ARG A 9 30.89 -2.97 -0.53
N ARG A 10 31.25 -3.05 -1.81
CA ARG A 10 31.68 -4.28 -2.50
C ARG A 10 33.19 -4.46 -2.56
N ILE A 11 33.98 -3.43 -2.24
CA ILE A 11 35.45 -3.48 -2.34
C ILE A 11 36.04 -4.63 -1.51
N GLY A 12 35.56 -4.88 -0.28
CA GLY A 12 36.05 -6.00 0.54
C GLY A 12 35.84 -7.35 -0.16
N ALA A 13 34.59 -7.66 -0.52
CA ALA A 13 34.26 -8.89 -1.25
C ALA A 13 35.00 -9.01 -2.59
N TRP A 14 35.25 -7.89 -3.28
CA TRP A 14 36.06 -7.88 -4.50
C TRP A 14 37.52 -8.23 -4.23
N LEU A 15 38.13 -7.66 -3.18
CA LEU A 15 39.52 -7.95 -2.77
C LEU A 15 39.70 -9.39 -2.24
N ASP A 16 38.63 -10.01 -1.76
CA ASP A 16 38.62 -11.40 -1.30
C ASP A 16 38.21 -12.40 -2.38
N GLY A 17 37.90 -11.94 -3.60
CA GLY A 17 37.47 -12.81 -4.71
C GLY A 17 36.09 -13.43 -4.51
N ALA A 18 35.26 -12.85 -3.64
CA ALA A 18 33.95 -13.37 -3.25
C ALA A 18 32.78 -12.80 -4.10
N LEU A 19 33.06 -11.99 -5.12
CA LEU A 19 32.06 -11.51 -6.07
C LEU A 19 31.97 -12.43 -7.29
N ASP A 20 30.78 -12.46 -7.90
CA ASP A 20 30.58 -13.03 -9.22
C ASP A 20 31.34 -12.22 -10.29
N ASP A 21 31.62 -12.82 -11.44
CA ASP A 21 32.43 -12.20 -12.51
C ASP A 21 31.91 -10.82 -12.91
N ARG A 22 30.59 -10.68 -13.01
CA ARG A 22 29.93 -9.41 -13.34
C ARG A 22 30.13 -8.37 -12.23
N GLY A 23 29.98 -8.77 -10.98
CA GLY A 23 30.22 -7.92 -9.82
C GLY A 23 31.67 -7.46 -9.74
N ALA A 24 32.61 -8.38 -9.92
CA ALA A 24 34.03 -8.10 -9.89
C ALA A 24 34.46 -7.13 -11.00
N ALA A 25 34.02 -7.36 -12.25
CA ALA A 25 34.31 -6.47 -13.36
C ALA A 25 33.74 -5.05 -13.14
N ALA A 26 32.51 -4.96 -12.66
CA ALA A 26 31.87 -3.67 -12.38
C ALA A 26 32.56 -2.91 -11.24
N THR A 27 33.01 -3.60 -10.19
CA THR A 27 33.77 -2.98 -9.09
C THR A 27 35.15 -2.55 -9.56
N ALA A 28 35.87 -3.39 -10.32
CA ALA A 28 37.17 -3.06 -10.88
C ALA A 28 37.13 -1.80 -11.77
N ALA A 29 36.18 -1.74 -12.70
CA ALA A 29 36.00 -0.58 -13.59
C ALA A 29 35.67 0.72 -12.82
N HIS A 30 34.95 0.62 -11.70
CA HIS A 30 34.67 1.79 -10.88
C HIS A 30 35.90 2.22 -10.06
N VAL A 31 36.62 1.28 -9.47
CA VAL A 31 37.82 1.55 -8.65
C VAL A 31 38.93 2.16 -9.51
N SER A 32 39.05 1.80 -10.79
CA SER A 32 40.01 2.42 -11.70
C SER A 32 39.65 3.86 -12.10
N GLY A 33 38.36 4.23 -12.05
CA GLY A 33 37.87 5.55 -12.46
C GLY A 33 37.54 6.51 -11.31
N CYS A 34 37.61 6.07 -10.05
CA CYS A 34 37.16 6.87 -8.90
C CYS A 34 38.21 6.90 -7.78
N SER A 35 38.91 8.04 -7.64
CA SER A 35 39.98 8.26 -6.66
C SER A 35 39.60 7.88 -5.22
N ARG A 36 38.36 8.19 -4.80
CA ARG A 36 37.86 7.82 -3.47
C ARG A 36 37.81 6.30 -3.27
N CYS A 37 37.28 5.57 -4.25
CA CYS A 37 37.19 4.11 -4.17
C CYS A 37 38.57 3.45 -4.34
N THR A 38 39.47 4.06 -5.11
CA THR A 38 40.88 3.65 -5.18
C THR A 38 41.54 3.72 -3.82
N ALA A 39 41.41 4.87 -3.13
CA ALA A 39 41.97 5.08 -1.79
C ALA A 39 41.40 4.09 -0.76
N ASP A 40 40.09 3.83 -0.80
CA ASP A 40 39.45 2.83 0.07
C ASP A 40 39.97 1.41 -0.20
N ALA A 41 40.14 1.03 -1.47
CA ALA A 41 40.69 -0.27 -1.85
C ALA A 41 42.15 -0.44 -1.40
N GLU A 42 42.97 0.59 -1.54
CA GLU A 42 44.35 0.57 -1.06
C GLU A 42 44.44 0.51 0.46
N ALA A 43 43.58 1.23 1.18
CA ALA A 43 43.51 1.17 2.63
C ALA A 43 43.19 -0.25 3.13
N LEU A 44 42.22 -0.92 2.49
CA LEU A 44 41.90 -2.31 2.79
C LEU A 44 43.04 -3.27 2.43
N ARG A 45 43.75 -3.07 1.31
CA ARG A 45 44.93 -3.89 0.96
C ARG A 45 46.05 -3.74 1.99
N ARG A 46 46.35 -2.50 2.42
CA ARG A 46 47.35 -2.24 3.48
C ARG A 46 46.96 -2.89 4.80
N MET A 47 45.68 -2.80 5.18
CA MET A 47 45.18 -3.49 6.38
C MET A 47 45.38 -5.01 6.26
N LYS A 48 45.03 -5.59 5.11
CA LYS A 48 45.19 -7.03 4.85
C LYS A 48 46.66 -7.47 4.90
N SER A 49 47.58 -6.68 4.35
CA SER A 49 49.01 -7.00 4.42
C SER A 49 49.53 -6.99 5.86
N LEU A 50 49.19 -5.96 6.65
CA LEU A 50 49.56 -5.89 8.06
C LEU A 50 49.03 -7.08 8.86
N LEU A 51 47.78 -7.48 8.64
CA LEU A 51 47.19 -8.65 9.30
C LEU A 51 47.86 -9.97 8.88
N THR A 52 48.32 -10.07 7.63
CA THR A 52 48.99 -11.28 7.11
C THR A 52 50.43 -11.39 7.59
N GLU A 53 51.09 -10.26 7.86
CA GLU A 53 52.44 -10.19 8.43
C GLU A 53 52.47 -10.47 9.94
N MET A 54 51.31 -10.45 10.62
CA MET A 54 51.25 -10.79 12.04
C MET A 54 51.60 -12.27 12.27
N PRO A 55 52.37 -12.59 13.33
CA PRO A 55 52.64 -13.96 13.69
C PRO A 55 51.33 -14.70 13.93
N ALA A 56 51.17 -15.86 13.28
CA ALA A 56 50.03 -16.71 13.54
C ALA A 56 50.06 -17.15 15.02
N PRO A 57 48.92 -17.10 15.74
CA PRO A 57 48.85 -17.70 17.07
C PRO A 57 49.12 -19.21 16.97
N ALA A 58 49.51 -19.82 18.08
CA ALA A 58 49.63 -21.27 18.16
C ALA A 58 48.32 -21.93 17.69
N GLU A 59 48.45 -23.00 16.91
CA GLU A 59 47.32 -23.75 16.37
C GLU A 59 46.39 -24.16 17.52
N PRO A 60 45.12 -23.69 17.55
CA PRO A 60 44.21 -24.06 18.62
C PRO A 60 43.77 -25.52 18.45
N ASP A 61 43.35 -26.14 19.55
CA ASP A 61 42.77 -27.48 19.50
C ASP A 61 41.39 -27.44 18.82
N TRP A 62 41.33 -27.95 17.59
CA TRP A 62 40.12 -28.00 16.77
C TRP A 62 39.23 -29.22 17.05
N ALA A 63 39.64 -30.16 17.90
CA ALA A 63 38.97 -31.46 18.07
C ALA A 63 37.47 -31.34 18.43
N GLY A 64 37.09 -30.30 19.18
CA GLY A 64 35.70 -30.04 19.58
C GLY A 64 34.93 -29.05 18.69
N PHE A 65 35.63 -28.27 17.86
CA PHE A 65 35.02 -27.16 17.11
C PHE A 65 34.06 -27.66 16.03
N TRP A 66 34.54 -28.52 15.13
CA TRP A 66 33.74 -28.99 14.00
C TRP A 66 32.49 -29.78 14.44
N PRO A 67 32.56 -30.71 15.40
CA PRO A 67 31.37 -31.36 15.94
C PRO A 67 30.34 -30.37 16.51
N GLY A 68 30.81 -29.30 17.17
CA GLY A 68 29.94 -28.22 17.66
C GLY A 68 29.23 -27.46 16.55
N VAL A 69 29.95 -27.09 15.48
CA VAL A 69 29.39 -26.42 14.30
C VAL A 69 28.33 -27.29 13.62
N VAL A 70 28.64 -28.57 13.39
CA VAL A 70 27.71 -29.53 12.78
C VAL A 70 26.43 -29.66 13.60
N ARG A 71 26.57 -29.79 14.94
CA ARG A 71 25.41 -29.85 15.85
C ARG A 71 24.57 -28.58 15.78
N GLY A 72 25.19 -27.40 15.79
CA GLY A 72 24.47 -26.13 15.68
C GLY A 72 23.69 -26.00 14.36
N ILE A 73 24.25 -26.46 13.24
CA ILE A 73 23.56 -26.49 11.95
C ILE A 73 22.39 -27.48 11.97
N GLN A 74 22.57 -28.67 12.56
CA GLN A 74 21.51 -29.67 12.71
C GLN A 74 20.38 -29.18 13.62
N ASP A 75 20.70 -28.55 14.73
CA ASP A 75 19.75 -27.94 15.67
C ASP A 75 18.96 -26.79 15.01
N ALA A 76 19.58 -26.04 14.09
CA ALA A 76 18.92 -24.99 13.32
C ALA A 76 18.03 -25.54 12.19
N ARG A 77 18.37 -26.70 11.63
CA ARG A 77 17.55 -27.39 10.62
C ARG A 77 16.33 -28.08 11.22
N THR A 78 16.43 -28.48 12.48
CA THR A 78 15.28 -28.99 13.21
C THR A 78 14.42 -27.77 13.53
N PRO A 79 13.20 -27.65 12.97
CA PRO A 79 12.32 -26.57 13.35
C PRO A 79 12.10 -26.71 14.86
N ARG A 80 12.71 -25.83 15.65
CA ARG A 80 12.31 -25.63 17.05
C ARG A 80 10.84 -25.34 16.96
N GLY A 81 10.02 -26.29 17.39
CA GLY A 81 8.58 -26.14 17.37
C GLY A 81 8.26 -24.84 18.08
N GLU A 82 8.00 -23.79 17.31
CA GLU A 82 7.39 -22.59 17.86
C GLU A 82 6.16 -23.09 18.61
N PRO A 83 5.93 -22.66 19.86
CA PRO A 83 4.74 -23.07 20.57
C PRO A 83 3.52 -22.68 19.73
N GLN A 84 2.89 -23.68 19.10
CA GLN A 84 1.72 -23.58 18.22
C GLN A 84 0.45 -23.15 18.97
N ARG A 85 0.56 -22.27 19.96
CA ARG A 85 -0.58 -21.81 20.78
C ARG A 85 -1.16 -20.47 20.35
N ALA A 86 -0.58 -19.79 19.35
CA ALA A 86 -1.06 -18.46 18.94
C ALA A 86 -1.56 -18.35 17.49
N ALA A 87 -1.56 -19.43 16.71
CA ALA A 87 -1.99 -19.37 15.30
C ALA A 87 -3.50 -19.62 15.08
N TRP A 88 -4.23 -20.13 16.09
CA TRP A 88 -5.65 -20.44 15.93
C TRP A 88 -6.56 -19.21 16.00
N LEU A 89 -6.11 -18.14 16.67
CA LEU A 89 -6.80 -16.86 16.71
C LEU A 89 -6.19 -15.91 15.68
N ARG A 90 -6.28 -16.28 14.39
CA ARG A 90 -6.11 -15.30 13.31
C ARG A 90 -7.43 -14.53 13.17
N PRO A 91 -7.53 -13.25 13.63
CA PRO A 91 -8.77 -12.47 13.60
C PRO A 91 -9.22 -12.08 12.18
N ARG A 92 -8.52 -12.56 11.14
CA ARG A 92 -8.76 -12.22 9.73
C ARG A 92 -10.12 -12.73 9.23
N TRP A 93 -10.66 -13.79 9.83
CA TRP A 93 -12.00 -14.30 9.50
C TRP A 93 -13.13 -13.54 10.21
N ALA A 94 -12.84 -12.88 11.34
CA ALA A 94 -13.84 -12.10 12.07
C ALA A 94 -14.26 -10.83 11.30
N TYR A 95 -13.30 -10.18 10.62
CA TYR A 95 -13.59 -9.00 9.79
C TYR A 95 -14.38 -9.35 8.52
N GLY A 96 -14.11 -10.51 7.90
CA GLY A 96 -14.84 -10.97 6.71
C GLY A 96 -16.32 -11.26 7.01
N GLY A 97 -16.61 -11.90 8.14
CA GLY A 97 -17.99 -12.17 8.57
C GLY A 97 -18.76 -10.90 8.92
N ALA A 98 -18.14 -9.96 9.63
CA ALA A 98 -18.79 -8.69 10.00
C ALA A 98 -19.17 -7.85 8.78
N LEU A 99 -18.30 -7.80 7.76
CA LEU A 99 -18.55 -7.03 6.54
C LEU A 99 -19.66 -7.65 5.67
N ALA A 100 -19.69 -8.98 5.57
CA ALA A 100 -20.78 -9.69 4.89
C ALA A 100 -22.14 -9.49 5.59
N ALA A 101 -22.17 -9.54 6.92
CA ALA A 101 -23.39 -9.29 7.69
C ALA A 101 -23.90 -7.85 7.51
N ALA A 102 -23.00 -6.85 7.55
CA ALA A 102 -23.35 -5.45 7.35
C ALA A 102 -23.90 -5.18 5.94
N LEU A 103 -23.30 -5.79 4.90
CA LEU A 103 -23.78 -5.69 3.53
C LEU A 103 -25.17 -6.31 3.36
N LEU A 104 -25.40 -7.50 3.93
CA LEU A 104 -26.72 -8.15 3.87
C LEU A 104 -27.79 -7.31 4.57
N VAL A 105 -27.51 -6.79 5.76
CA VAL A 105 -28.44 -5.90 6.48
C VAL A 105 -28.73 -4.65 5.66
N SER A 106 -27.71 -3.97 5.13
CA SER A 106 -27.89 -2.79 4.29
C SER A 106 -28.75 -3.09 3.05
N LEU A 107 -28.50 -4.21 2.37
CA LEU A 107 -29.27 -4.61 1.19
C LEU A 107 -30.73 -4.91 1.54
N THR A 108 -30.97 -5.63 2.64
CA THR A 108 -32.34 -5.91 3.11
C THR A 108 -33.08 -4.64 3.49
N VAL A 109 -32.45 -3.71 4.21
CA VAL A 109 -33.08 -2.43 4.57
C VAL A 109 -33.42 -1.64 3.30
N TRP A 110 -32.54 -1.62 2.30
CA TRP A 110 -32.81 -0.92 1.04
C TRP A 110 -33.97 -1.53 0.24
N GLN A 111 -34.15 -2.85 0.30
CA GLN A 111 -35.27 -3.54 -0.36
C GLN A 111 -36.60 -3.36 0.39
N LEU A 112 -36.56 -3.23 1.72
CA LEU A 112 -37.77 -3.12 2.55
C LEU A 112 -38.22 -1.68 2.82
N VAL A 113 -37.37 -0.68 2.61
CA VAL A 113 -37.76 0.73 2.72
C VAL A 113 -38.31 1.20 1.37
N PRO A 114 -39.64 1.27 1.18
CA PRO A 114 -40.20 1.87 -0.02
C PRO A 114 -39.67 3.30 -0.12
N SER A 115 -39.04 3.60 -1.26
CA SER A 115 -38.60 4.96 -1.57
C SER A 115 -39.83 5.85 -1.55
N SER A 116 -40.01 6.64 -0.48
CA SER A 116 -41.03 7.68 -0.43
C SER A 116 -40.57 8.77 -1.39
N VAL A 117 -40.85 8.57 -2.69
CA VAL A 117 -40.91 9.66 -3.66
C VAL A 117 -41.93 10.63 -3.08
N ALA A 118 -41.43 11.77 -2.58
CA ALA A 118 -42.28 12.80 -2.05
C ALA A 118 -43.30 13.20 -3.14
N PRO A 119 -44.61 13.20 -2.86
CA PRO A 119 -45.58 13.64 -3.84
C PRO A 119 -45.35 15.12 -4.12
N GLU A 120 -44.99 15.43 -5.37
CA GLU A 120 -45.04 16.79 -5.91
C GLU A 120 -46.46 17.31 -5.63
N SER A 121 -46.54 18.32 -4.78
CA SER A 121 -47.83 18.80 -4.28
C SER A 121 -48.54 19.53 -5.42
N PRO A 122 -49.73 19.08 -5.87
CA PRO A 122 -50.40 19.69 -7.01
C PRO A 122 -50.70 21.16 -6.71
N VAL A 123 -50.31 22.06 -7.60
CA VAL A 123 -50.59 23.49 -7.46
C VAL A 123 -52.07 23.73 -7.74
N ILE A 124 -52.88 23.90 -6.68
CA ILE A 124 -54.31 24.20 -6.80
C ILE A 124 -54.51 25.72 -6.76
N VAL A 125 -54.91 26.33 -7.89
CA VAL A 125 -55.32 27.73 -7.92
C VAL A 125 -56.71 27.87 -7.30
N ARG A 126 -56.77 28.50 -6.13
CA ARG A 126 -58.00 28.55 -5.30
C ARG A 126 -58.96 29.68 -5.67
N SER A 127 -58.46 30.73 -6.31
CA SER A 127 -59.25 31.86 -6.81
C SER A 127 -58.43 32.66 -7.82
N ALA A 128 -59.08 33.17 -8.86
CA ALA A 128 -58.53 34.17 -9.76
C ALA A 128 -59.56 35.30 -9.89
N ASP A 129 -59.14 36.53 -9.60
CA ASP A 129 -59.99 37.72 -9.65
C ASP A 129 -59.21 38.83 -10.36
N THR A 130 -59.89 39.57 -11.23
CA THR A 130 -59.37 40.78 -11.86
C THR A 130 -60.11 41.97 -11.26
N GLY A 131 -59.41 42.82 -10.51
CA GLY A 131 -59.98 44.05 -9.94
C GLY A 131 -60.47 45.08 -10.97
N ASP A 132 -60.44 44.76 -12.26
CA ASP A 132 -61.01 45.52 -13.37
C ASP A 132 -62.27 44.81 -13.89
N PRO A 133 -63.44 45.48 -13.91
CA PRO A 133 -64.70 44.87 -14.34
C PRO A 133 -64.74 44.45 -15.81
N ASN A 134 -63.84 44.96 -16.66
CA ASN A 134 -63.81 44.63 -18.09
C ASN A 134 -62.79 43.52 -18.43
N ALA A 135 -61.98 43.10 -17.46
CA ALA A 135 -61.05 42.00 -17.65
C ALA A 135 -61.70 40.66 -17.29
N THR A 136 -61.25 39.58 -17.95
CA THR A 136 -61.71 38.21 -17.69
C THR A 136 -60.52 37.29 -17.55
N VAL A 137 -60.56 36.41 -16.54
CA VAL A 137 -59.52 35.38 -16.33
C VAL A 137 -60.06 33.99 -16.60
N MET A 138 -59.26 33.21 -17.33
CA MET A 138 -59.49 31.79 -17.53
C MET A 138 -58.29 31.01 -17.00
N VAL A 139 -58.56 30.07 -16.10
CA VAL A 139 -57.54 29.16 -15.55
C VAL A 139 -57.75 27.78 -16.16
N TYR A 140 -56.70 27.25 -16.79
CA TYR A 140 -56.68 25.87 -17.28
C TYR A 140 -55.57 25.11 -16.57
N SER A 141 -55.93 23.95 -16.00
CA SER A 141 -54.98 23.03 -15.36
C SER A 141 -55.03 21.67 -16.07
N SER A 142 -53.86 21.07 -16.27
CA SER A 142 -53.73 19.72 -16.82
C SER A 142 -53.07 18.81 -15.78
N ALA A 143 -53.76 17.73 -15.41
CA ALA A 143 -53.31 16.79 -14.38
C ALA A 143 -52.09 15.95 -14.81
N GLU A 144 -51.78 15.88 -16.11
CA GLU A 144 -50.69 15.04 -16.62
C GLU A 144 -49.31 15.70 -16.57
N ARG A 145 -49.23 17.03 -16.43
CA ARG A 145 -47.96 17.77 -16.54
C ARG A 145 -47.69 18.75 -15.40
N ASP A 146 -48.48 18.67 -14.31
CA ASP A 146 -48.47 19.59 -13.17
C ASP A 146 -48.27 21.07 -13.56
N LEU A 147 -49.02 21.50 -14.57
CA LEU A 147 -48.94 22.84 -15.14
C LEU A 147 -50.31 23.51 -15.06
N THR A 148 -50.32 24.73 -14.53
CA THR A 148 -51.49 25.61 -14.58
C THR A 148 -51.16 26.84 -15.42
N VAL A 149 -51.98 27.10 -16.43
CA VAL A 149 -51.87 28.29 -17.28
C VAL A 149 -53.03 29.23 -16.96
N VAL A 150 -52.69 30.47 -16.65
CA VAL A 150 -53.66 31.54 -16.34
C VAL A 150 -53.63 32.55 -17.48
N TRP A 151 -54.76 32.70 -18.16
CA TRP A 151 -54.95 33.69 -19.22
C TRP A 151 -55.74 34.86 -18.67
N VAL A 152 -55.24 36.07 -18.88
CA VAL A 152 -55.93 37.33 -18.53
C VAL A 152 -56.20 38.08 -19.83
N MET A 153 -57.47 38.41 -20.08
CA MET A 153 -57.93 39.08 -21.30
C MET A 153 -58.69 40.36 -20.94
N GLY A 154 -58.71 41.35 -21.83
CA GLY A 154 -59.45 42.60 -21.62
C GLY A 154 -58.73 43.64 -20.74
N LEU A 155 -57.40 43.52 -20.60
CA LEU A 155 -56.55 44.59 -20.08
C LEU A 155 -56.23 45.53 -21.25
N GLU A 156 -56.81 46.73 -21.29
CA GLU A 156 -56.37 47.82 -22.19
C GLU A 156 -55.23 48.63 -21.58
#